data_AF-K7GAZ4-F1
#
_entry.id   AF-K7GAZ4-F1
#
_cell.length_a   1.000
_cell.length_b   1.000
_cell.length_c   1.000
_cell.angle_alpha   90.00
_cell.angle_beta   90.00
_cell.angle_gamma   90.00
#
_symmetry.space_group_name_H-M   'P 1'
#
loop_
_entity.id
_entity.type
_entity.pdbx_description
1 polymer ?
#
loop_
_entity_poly.entity_id
_entity_poly.type
_entity_poly.pdbx_seq_one_letter_code
_entity_poly.pdbx_strand_id
1 'polypeptide(L)'
;PLQKFVDTVKVLPFDPRGGAVYQDIKVMRKKEPVDLDPTQANTILLGELKGQEPVGEMVIPAGSFLRPNGEVYNSTVKASVTFLDPRDVTTAAAASSDLNFVNAEGDLVPLRTYGMFSVDFRAGESNEVLRTGRLEVRVDAEQIRMPEHLPKMKLWSLNPETGLWEEEGNFRERAFLIGNLEIRERRLFNLDVPESRRCFVKVRAYINEKFIPNEQLEGVVITLINLEPKPGYSSNPRAWGRFDSVITGPNGACLPAFCDSQRADAYTAYVTATMGGEELEAVASRPQLNPNAVGRSPPNRSLRECEEAPVAANHFRFYRVEVDKYEYNVVPFKESDLASWTGDYLSWWPNPQEFRACYIKVKIHVRSRSVGASHPRTRGQLYGLRDTRSVRDMEIDNSSAACVEFKCSGMLFDQSLIDRTSVSVVPQGSCRRTAVNSLLREYLGRHPPVVENNDTSVFNMLAPVDPLGHNYGIYTVTDQNPRLAKEIAIGRCFDGTSDGFSREMKSDVGTALTFSCQEKPATRQSLFQRLLSSPADALTEIRREMRGNEQLRAPAQVVAYPAGLRTGFSSQ
;
A
#
# COMPACT_ATOMS: atom_id res chain seq x y z
N PRO A 1 -22.23 -15.99 -4.23
CA PRO A 1 -21.53 -14.75 -4.63
C PRO A 1 -20.42 -15.06 -5.63
N LEU A 2 -20.50 -14.56 -6.86
CA LEU A 2 -19.41 -14.67 -7.83
C LEU A 2 -18.17 -13.97 -7.25
N GLN A 3 -17.05 -14.69 -7.19
CA GLN A 3 -15.77 -14.20 -6.71
C GLN A 3 -15.27 -13.12 -7.69
N LYS A 4 -15.41 -11.84 -7.32
CA LYS A 4 -15.19 -10.69 -8.23
C LYS A 4 -13.72 -10.45 -8.59
N PHE A 5 -12.79 -10.99 -7.81
CA PHE A 5 -11.34 -10.73 -7.92
C PHE A 5 -10.57 -12.03 -8.15
N VAL A 6 -9.44 -11.92 -8.85
CA VAL A 6 -8.50 -13.02 -9.09
C VAL A 6 -7.78 -13.36 -7.80
N ASP A 7 -7.71 -14.64 -7.45
CA ASP A 7 -6.90 -15.11 -6.33
C ASP A 7 -5.43 -14.79 -6.63
N THR A 8 -4.78 -14.05 -5.73
CA THR A 8 -3.49 -13.41 -6.00
C THR A 8 -2.54 -13.65 -4.82
N VAL A 9 -1.29 -14.01 -5.11
CA VAL A 9 -0.23 -14.12 -4.11
C VAL A 9 0.59 -12.83 -4.13
N LYS A 10 0.90 -12.25 -2.98
CA LYS A 10 1.73 -11.03 -2.87
C LYS A 10 2.94 -11.29 -1.98
N VAL A 11 4.11 -10.88 -2.45
CA VAL A 11 5.33 -10.82 -1.65
C VAL A 11 5.45 -9.40 -1.09
N LEU A 12 5.38 -9.27 0.23
CA LEU A 12 5.42 -7.98 0.90
C LEU A 12 6.75 -7.82 1.64
N PRO A 13 7.48 -6.71 1.45
CA PRO A 13 8.65 -6.43 2.27
C PRO A 13 8.20 -6.07 3.69
N PHE A 14 8.91 -6.60 4.69
CA PHE A 14 8.71 -6.26 6.09
C PHE A 14 9.98 -5.65 6.66
N ASP A 15 9.86 -4.61 7.50
CA ASP A 15 11.02 -4.09 8.22
C ASP A 15 11.34 -5.07 9.35
N PRO A 16 12.49 -5.76 9.28
CA PRO A 16 12.81 -6.76 10.29
C PRO A 16 13.19 -6.16 11.64
N ARG A 17 13.44 -4.85 11.72
CA ARG A 17 13.73 -4.15 12.97
C ARG A 17 12.46 -3.84 13.76
N GLY A 18 11.29 -4.16 13.20
CA GLY A 18 9.98 -3.81 13.76
C GLY A 18 9.51 -2.44 13.27
N GLY A 19 8.21 -2.19 13.38
CA GLY A 19 7.55 -0.98 12.87
C GLY A 19 6.27 -1.30 12.11
N ALA A 20 5.48 -0.28 11.81
CA ALA A 20 4.31 -0.40 10.94
C ALA A 20 4.73 -0.05 9.51
N VAL A 21 4.71 -1.02 8.60
CA VAL A 21 4.90 -0.80 7.16
C VAL A 21 3.53 -0.78 6.49
N TYR A 22 3.19 0.33 5.87
CA TYR A 22 1.97 0.41 5.06
C TYR A 22 2.20 -0.29 3.73
N GLN A 23 1.25 -1.13 3.33
CA GLN A 23 1.30 -1.88 2.06
C GLN A 23 -0.02 -1.66 1.31
N ASP A 24 0.06 -1.16 0.08
CA ASP A 24 -1.10 -1.07 -0.81
C ASP A 24 -1.20 -2.36 -1.64
N ILE A 25 -2.28 -3.11 -1.46
CA ILE A 25 -2.50 -4.39 -2.14
C ILE A 25 -3.54 -4.19 -3.24
N LYS A 26 -3.07 -4.13 -4.48
CA LYS A 26 -3.93 -4.13 -5.67
C LYS A 26 -4.11 -5.56 -6.19
N VAL A 27 -5.36 -5.92 -6.47
CA VAL A 27 -5.75 -7.21 -7.05
C VAL A 27 -6.54 -6.99 -8.32
N MET A 28 -6.38 -7.90 -9.29
CA MET A 28 -7.08 -7.82 -10.55
C MET A 28 -8.54 -8.25 -10.39
N ARG A 29 -9.44 -7.52 -11.06
CA ARG A 29 -10.83 -7.96 -11.23
C ARG A 29 -10.87 -9.11 -12.22
N LYS A 30 -11.67 -10.13 -11.95
CA LYS A 30 -11.89 -11.20 -12.93
C LYS A 30 -12.55 -10.64 -14.18
N LYS A 31 -12.12 -11.10 -15.36
CA LYS A 31 -12.81 -10.84 -16.63
C LYS A 31 -14.21 -11.46 -16.58
N GLU A 32 -15.18 -10.78 -17.19
CA GLU A 32 -16.53 -11.33 -17.28
C GLU A 32 -16.50 -12.66 -18.07
N PRO A 33 -17.18 -13.72 -17.58
CA PRO A 33 -17.12 -15.01 -18.23
C PRO A 33 -17.75 -14.99 -19.64
N VAL A 34 -17.09 -15.67 -20.58
CA VAL A 34 -17.62 -15.98 -21.91
C VAL A 34 -18.12 -17.42 -21.96
N ASP A 35 -19.12 -17.68 -22.79
CA ASP A 35 -19.61 -19.04 -23.03
C ASP A 35 -18.75 -19.75 -24.07
N LEU A 36 -18.29 -20.95 -23.72
CA LEU A 36 -17.55 -21.84 -24.61
C LEU A 36 -18.35 -23.11 -24.88
N ASP A 37 -18.23 -23.61 -26.11
CA ASP A 37 -18.76 -24.93 -26.51
C ASP A 37 -17.65 -25.98 -26.37
N PRO A 38 -17.70 -26.86 -25.37
CA PRO A 38 -16.64 -27.85 -25.14
C PRO A 38 -16.53 -28.91 -26.24
N THR A 39 -17.51 -29.01 -27.14
CA THR A 39 -17.51 -30.00 -28.24
C THR A 39 -16.69 -29.54 -29.45
N GLN A 40 -16.24 -28.29 -29.45
CA GLN A 40 -15.45 -27.66 -30.51
C GLN A 40 -14.13 -27.09 -29.96
N ALA A 41 -13.20 -26.77 -30.85
CA ALA A 41 -12.02 -26.01 -30.46
C ALA A 41 -12.40 -24.56 -30.14
N ASN A 42 -11.92 -24.04 -29.01
CA ASN A 42 -12.17 -22.67 -28.57
C ASN A 42 -10.85 -21.91 -28.52
N THR A 43 -10.89 -20.62 -28.85
CA THR A 43 -9.74 -19.72 -28.78
C THR A 43 -10.07 -18.51 -27.91
N ILE A 44 -9.17 -18.18 -26.98
CA ILE A 44 -9.27 -17.00 -26.12
C ILE A 44 -8.04 -16.12 -26.34
N LEU A 45 -8.25 -14.86 -26.70
CA LEU A 45 -7.16 -13.89 -26.89
C LEU A 45 -6.57 -13.46 -25.54
N LEU A 46 -5.26 -13.28 -25.51
CA LEU A 46 -4.47 -12.81 -24.37
C LEU A 46 -3.96 -11.40 -24.64
N GLY A 47 -4.31 -10.44 -23.78
CA GLY A 47 -3.86 -9.04 -23.89
C GLY A 47 -4.70 -8.17 -24.83
N GLU A 48 -5.86 -7.70 -24.37
CA GLU A 48 -6.81 -6.90 -25.16
C GLU A 48 -6.66 -5.39 -24.89
N LEU A 49 -5.42 -4.89 -24.83
CA LEU A 49 -5.18 -3.47 -24.62
C LEU A 49 -5.67 -2.67 -25.84
N LYS A 50 -6.56 -1.69 -25.61
CA LYS A 50 -7.21 -0.93 -26.68
C LYS A 50 -6.16 -0.26 -27.60
N GLY A 51 -6.24 -0.57 -28.90
CA GLY A 51 -5.33 -0.02 -29.91
C GLY A 51 -4.01 -0.79 -30.07
N GLN A 52 -3.88 -1.96 -29.44
CA GLN A 52 -2.78 -2.89 -29.65
C GLN A 52 -3.31 -4.27 -30.03
N GLU A 53 -2.51 -5.01 -30.80
CA GLU A 53 -2.79 -6.42 -31.10
C GLU A 53 -2.68 -7.30 -29.85
N PRO A 54 -3.35 -8.46 -29.81
CA PRO A 54 -3.18 -9.43 -28.73
C PRO A 54 -1.73 -9.83 -28.53
N VAL A 55 -1.33 -10.07 -27.28
CA VAL A 55 -0.02 -10.68 -26.95
C VAL A 55 0.04 -12.10 -27.49
N GLY A 56 -1.09 -12.81 -27.46
CA GLY A 56 -1.17 -14.19 -27.90
C GLY A 56 -2.59 -14.74 -27.81
N GLU A 57 -2.69 -16.06 -27.87
CA GLU A 57 -3.95 -16.80 -27.78
C GLU A 57 -3.78 -18.08 -26.97
N MET A 58 -4.87 -18.49 -26.31
CA MET A 58 -5.03 -19.78 -25.68
C MET A 58 -6.00 -20.62 -26.53
N VAL A 59 -5.53 -21.75 -27.02
CA VAL A 59 -6.31 -22.69 -27.83
C VAL A 59 -6.67 -23.90 -26.97
N ILE A 60 -7.97 -24.14 -26.86
CA ILE A 60 -8.55 -25.22 -26.06
C ILE A 60 -9.20 -26.22 -27.03
N PRO A 61 -8.62 -27.42 -27.21
CA PRO A 61 -9.20 -28.44 -28.08
C PRO A 61 -10.59 -28.91 -27.62
N ALA A 62 -11.34 -29.50 -28.56
CA ALA A 62 -12.62 -30.14 -28.25
C ALA A 62 -12.43 -31.30 -27.25
N GLY A 63 -13.37 -31.45 -26.31
CA GLY A 63 -13.32 -32.48 -25.28
C GLY A 63 -12.28 -32.26 -24.18
N SER A 64 -11.67 -31.08 -24.10
CA SER A 64 -10.63 -30.79 -23.10
C SER A 64 -11.16 -30.49 -21.70
N PHE A 65 -12.44 -30.19 -21.52
CA PHE A 65 -12.99 -29.84 -20.21
C PHE A 65 -13.34 -31.10 -19.42
N LEU A 66 -12.83 -31.20 -18.20
CA LEU A 66 -12.99 -32.35 -17.33
C LEU A 66 -13.62 -31.92 -16.00
N ARG A 67 -14.51 -32.75 -15.47
CA ARG A 67 -14.97 -32.65 -14.08
C ARG A 67 -13.83 -33.06 -13.13
N PRO A 68 -13.91 -32.71 -11.83
CA PRO A 68 -12.93 -33.13 -10.82
C PRO A 68 -12.73 -34.65 -10.72
N ASN A 69 -13.77 -35.43 -11.04
CA ASN A 69 -13.74 -36.90 -11.10
C ASN A 69 -13.06 -37.47 -12.36
N GLY A 70 -12.68 -36.61 -13.33
CA GLY A 70 -12.02 -36.98 -14.58
C GLY A 70 -12.95 -37.21 -15.78
N GLU A 71 -14.27 -37.11 -15.60
CA GLU A 71 -15.23 -37.25 -16.70
C GLU A 71 -15.22 -36.04 -17.63
N VAL A 72 -15.39 -36.27 -18.93
CA VAL A 72 -15.47 -35.19 -19.92
C VAL A 72 -16.77 -34.41 -19.73
N TYR A 73 -16.67 -33.09 -19.71
CA TYR A 73 -17.79 -32.17 -19.59
C TYR A 73 -18.14 -31.59 -20.97
N ASN A 74 -19.35 -31.91 -21.46
CA ASN A 74 -19.81 -31.57 -22.82
C ASN A 74 -20.92 -30.49 -22.87
N SER A 75 -21.24 -29.86 -21.75
CA SER A 75 -22.23 -28.78 -21.68
C SER A 75 -21.56 -27.40 -21.67
N THR A 76 -22.31 -26.31 -21.79
CA THR A 76 -21.74 -24.95 -21.83
C THR A 76 -20.78 -24.68 -20.67
N VAL A 77 -19.60 -24.13 -20.99
CA VAL A 77 -18.58 -23.72 -20.04
C VAL A 77 -18.56 -22.20 -19.94
N LYS A 78 -18.64 -21.67 -18.72
CA LYS A 78 -18.38 -20.27 -18.40
C LYS A 78 -16.88 -20.10 -18.17
N ALA A 79 -16.22 -19.39 -19.07
CA ALA A 79 -14.77 -19.20 -19.05
C ALA A 79 -14.39 -17.75 -18.72
N SER A 80 -13.66 -17.57 -17.62
CA SER A 80 -13.07 -16.30 -17.22
C SER A 80 -11.54 -16.42 -17.31
N VAL A 81 -10.95 -15.86 -18.37
CA VAL A 81 -9.49 -15.70 -18.50
C VAL A 81 -9.13 -14.25 -18.29
N THR A 82 -8.41 -13.96 -17.21
CA THR A 82 -7.99 -12.60 -16.87
C THR A 82 -6.53 -12.44 -17.18
N PHE A 83 -6.21 -11.57 -18.15
CA PHE A 83 -4.83 -11.28 -18.55
C PHE A 83 -4.37 -9.97 -17.93
N LEU A 84 -3.18 -10.00 -17.35
CA LEU A 84 -2.45 -8.85 -16.85
C LEU A 84 -1.44 -8.46 -17.93
N ASP A 85 -1.73 -7.34 -18.59
CA ASP A 85 -0.98 -6.86 -19.74
C ASP A 85 0.14 -5.89 -19.32
N PRO A 86 1.43 -6.28 -19.45
CA PRO A 86 2.52 -5.44 -18.99
C PRO A 86 2.72 -4.17 -19.83
N ARG A 87 2.06 -4.07 -20.99
CA ARG A 87 2.04 -2.87 -21.83
C ARG A 87 1.27 -1.71 -21.18
N ASP A 88 0.47 -2.01 -20.16
CA ASP A 88 -0.10 -1.02 -19.24
C ASP A 88 0.67 -1.02 -17.91
N VAL A 89 1.48 0.02 -17.67
CA VAL A 89 2.31 0.14 -16.46
C VAL A 89 1.49 0.13 -15.16
N THR A 90 0.21 0.51 -15.21
CA THR A 90 -0.64 0.55 -14.01
C THR A 90 -0.95 -0.85 -13.47
N THR A 91 -0.79 -1.88 -14.31
CA THR A 91 -1.01 -3.28 -13.94
C THR A 91 0.11 -3.87 -13.08
N ALA A 92 1.29 -3.24 -13.03
CA ALA A 92 2.45 -3.74 -12.28
C ALA A 92 2.13 -3.99 -10.80
N ALA A 93 1.45 -3.05 -10.14
CA ALA A 93 1.07 -3.18 -8.73
C ALA A 93 0.07 -4.32 -8.48
N ALA A 94 -0.67 -4.76 -9.50
CA ALA A 94 -1.65 -5.84 -9.42
C ALA A 94 -1.06 -7.23 -9.69
N ALA A 95 0.19 -7.31 -10.16
CA ALA A 95 0.88 -8.56 -10.47
C ALA A 95 1.02 -9.49 -9.26
N SER A 96 0.94 -10.79 -9.54
CA SER A 96 1.14 -11.84 -8.53
C SER A 96 2.64 -12.10 -8.31
N SER A 97 3.04 -12.34 -7.07
CA SER A 97 4.44 -12.62 -6.69
C SER A 97 5.39 -11.45 -7.05
N ASP A 98 6.69 -11.65 -6.89
CA ASP A 98 7.80 -10.75 -7.22
C ASP A 98 8.55 -11.23 -8.48
N LEU A 99 7.94 -12.09 -9.29
CA LEU A 99 8.48 -12.61 -10.55
C LEU A 99 9.82 -13.34 -10.39
N ASN A 100 10.03 -14.08 -9.29
CA ASN A 100 11.25 -14.88 -9.09
C ASN A 100 11.03 -16.38 -9.28
N PHE A 101 12.07 -17.07 -9.74
CA PHE A 101 12.13 -18.54 -9.81
C PHE A 101 13.47 -19.05 -9.27
N VAL A 102 13.55 -20.35 -9.01
CA VAL A 102 14.79 -21.03 -8.62
C VAL A 102 15.30 -21.82 -9.83
N ASN A 103 16.55 -21.55 -10.25
CA ASN A 103 17.17 -22.26 -11.37
C ASN A 103 17.71 -23.64 -10.95
N ALA A 104 18.31 -24.37 -11.90
CA ALA A 104 18.86 -25.70 -11.65
C ALA A 104 20.00 -25.71 -10.61
N GLU A 105 20.69 -24.59 -10.45
CA GLU A 105 21.78 -24.38 -9.50
C GLU A 105 21.28 -24.06 -8.09
N GLY A 106 19.98 -23.82 -7.91
CA GLY A 106 19.37 -23.44 -6.63
C GLY A 106 19.40 -21.94 -6.35
N ASP A 107 19.82 -21.12 -7.31
CA ASP A 107 19.85 -19.67 -7.21
C ASP A 107 18.48 -19.06 -7.51
N LEU A 108 18.16 -17.99 -6.77
CA LEU A 108 16.98 -17.17 -7.04
C LEU A 108 17.27 -16.20 -8.20
N VAL A 109 16.57 -16.39 -9.31
CA VAL A 109 16.77 -15.64 -10.56
C VAL A 109 15.48 -14.90 -10.92
N PRO A 110 15.56 -13.64 -11.36
CA PRO A 110 14.38 -12.88 -11.72
C PRO A 110 13.89 -13.25 -13.12
N LEU A 111 12.57 -13.21 -13.27
CA LEU A 111 11.87 -13.25 -14.54
C LEU A 111 11.61 -11.84 -15.05
N ARG A 112 11.55 -11.74 -16.37
CA ARG A 112 10.98 -10.63 -17.09
C ARG A 112 9.66 -11.07 -17.72
N THR A 113 8.60 -10.31 -17.44
CA THR A 113 7.25 -10.66 -17.91
C THR A 113 6.85 -10.06 -19.25
N TYR A 114 6.16 -10.88 -20.06
CA TYR A 114 5.39 -10.48 -21.24
C TYR A 114 3.88 -10.61 -21.03
N GLY A 115 3.46 -11.15 -19.88
CA GLY A 115 2.09 -11.10 -19.43
C GLY A 115 1.69 -12.30 -18.60
N MET A 116 0.84 -12.03 -17.62
CA MET A 116 0.39 -13.00 -16.64
C MET A 116 -1.09 -13.28 -16.88
N PHE A 117 -1.54 -14.51 -16.67
CA PHE A 117 -2.97 -14.79 -16.83
C PHE A 117 -3.50 -15.77 -15.80
N SER A 118 -4.75 -15.52 -15.41
CA SER A 118 -5.53 -16.41 -14.55
C SER A 118 -6.63 -17.09 -15.34
N VAL A 119 -6.87 -18.37 -15.03
CA VAL A 119 -7.89 -19.18 -15.71
C VAL A 119 -8.92 -19.72 -14.72
N ASP A 120 -10.19 -19.42 -14.95
CA ASP A 120 -11.34 -19.92 -14.20
C ASP A 120 -12.39 -20.47 -15.18
N PHE A 121 -12.49 -21.80 -15.28
CA PHE A 121 -13.48 -22.50 -16.08
C PHE A 121 -14.52 -23.15 -15.18
N ARG A 122 -15.80 -22.91 -15.48
CA ARG A 122 -16.92 -23.40 -14.68
C ARG A 122 -18.02 -23.98 -15.53
N ALA A 123 -18.69 -25.01 -15.02
CA ALA A 123 -19.91 -25.54 -15.61
C ALA A 123 -21.02 -24.47 -15.60
N GLY A 124 -21.66 -24.22 -16.75
CA GLY A 124 -22.62 -23.12 -16.90
C GLY A 124 -23.84 -23.19 -15.97
N GLU A 125 -24.34 -24.40 -15.67
CA GLU A 125 -25.52 -24.59 -14.82
C GLU A 125 -25.16 -24.73 -13.34
N SER A 126 -24.18 -25.59 -13.02
CA SER A 126 -23.85 -25.93 -11.63
C SER A 126 -22.79 -25.01 -11.00
N ASN A 127 -22.13 -24.16 -11.80
CA ASN A 127 -21.00 -23.34 -11.39
C ASN A 127 -19.81 -24.14 -10.79
N GLU A 128 -19.79 -25.46 -11.04
CA GLU A 128 -18.73 -26.38 -10.65
C GLU A 128 -17.42 -26.00 -11.36
N VAL A 129 -16.31 -26.01 -10.62
CA VAL A 129 -14.99 -25.71 -11.19
C VAL A 129 -14.52 -26.88 -12.04
N LEU A 130 -14.20 -26.60 -13.30
CA LEU A 130 -13.69 -27.58 -14.24
C LEU A 130 -12.16 -27.61 -14.23
N ARG A 131 -11.62 -28.77 -14.59
CA ARG A 131 -10.22 -29.01 -14.95
C ARG A 131 -10.11 -29.00 -16.47
N THR A 132 -8.88 -28.92 -16.98
CA THR A 132 -8.63 -29.11 -18.40
C THR A 132 -7.58 -30.18 -18.66
N GLY A 133 -7.75 -30.89 -19.76
CA GLY A 133 -6.67 -31.58 -20.44
C GLY A 133 -5.69 -30.58 -21.06
N ARG A 134 -4.86 -31.07 -22.00
CA ARG A 134 -3.85 -30.26 -22.67
C ARG A 134 -4.49 -29.12 -23.47
N LEU A 135 -4.04 -27.91 -23.17
CA LEU A 135 -4.31 -26.69 -23.94
C LEU A 135 -3.01 -26.09 -24.44
N GLU A 136 -3.10 -25.32 -25.53
CA GLU A 136 -1.97 -24.66 -26.16
C GLU A 136 -2.01 -23.16 -25.86
N VAL A 137 -0.86 -22.59 -25.50
CA VAL A 137 -0.69 -21.13 -25.45
C VAL A 137 0.29 -20.72 -26.52
N ARG A 138 -0.14 -19.79 -27.36
CA ARG A 138 0.64 -19.25 -28.49
C ARG A 138 0.85 -17.76 -28.26
N VAL A 139 2.06 -17.28 -28.51
CA VAL A 139 2.37 -15.84 -28.42
C VAL A 139 2.81 -15.34 -29.77
N ASP A 140 2.38 -14.14 -30.09
CA ASP A 140 2.80 -13.46 -31.28
C ASP A 140 4.26 -12.98 -31.11
N ALA A 141 5.14 -13.49 -31.97
CA ALA A 141 6.55 -13.15 -31.97
C ALA A 141 6.79 -11.63 -32.19
N GLU A 142 5.88 -10.94 -32.88
CA GLU A 142 5.99 -9.49 -33.10
C GLU A 142 5.80 -8.69 -31.81
N GLN A 143 5.17 -9.28 -30.79
CA GLN A 143 5.00 -8.68 -29.47
C GLN A 143 6.26 -8.81 -28.60
N ILE A 144 7.18 -9.71 -28.96
CA ILE A 144 8.47 -9.89 -28.28
C ILE A 144 9.49 -8.96 -28.93
N ARG A 145 9.62 -7.75 -28.38
CA ARG A 145 10.45 -6.67 -28.95
C ARG A 145 11.96 -6.85 -28.76
N MET A 146 12.38 -7.78 -27.92
CA MET A 146 13.79 -8.13 -27.70
C MET A 146 14.07 -9.46 -28.39
N PRO A 147 14.78 -9.47 -29.53
CA PRO A 147 15.03 -10.69 -30.30
C PRO A 147 15.70 -11.80 -29.47
N GLU A 148 16.55 -11.43 -28.52
CA GLU A 148 17.23 -12.35 -27.59
C GLU A 148 16.27 -13.09 -26.63
N HIS A 149 15.03 -12.63 -26.50
CA HIS A 149 14.01 -13.23 -25.64
C HIS A 149 13.17 -14.29 -26.37
N LEU A 150 13.07 -14.22 -27.71
CA LEU A 150 12.33 -15.19 -28.52
C LEU A 150 12.71 -16.65 -28.19
N PRO A 151 14.01 -17.05 -28.18
CA PRO A 151 14.40 -18.44 -27.89
C PRO A 151 14.37 -18.79 -26.40
N LYS A 152 14.15 -17.82 -25.51
CA LYS A 152 14.17 -18.01 -24.04
C LYS A 152 12.78 -17.99 -23.42
N MET A 153 11.75 -17.71 -24.21
CA MET A 153 10.36 -17.58 -23.75
C MET A 153 9.85 -18.90 -23.21
N LYS A 154 9.25 -18.87 -22.02
CA LYS A 154 8.72 -20.06 -21.35
C LYS A 154 7.37 -19.79 -20.72
N LEU A 155 6.59 -20.86 -20.54
CA LEU A 155 5.39 -20.85 -19.71
C LEU A 155 5.78 -21.16 -18.27
N TRP A 156 5.23 -20.38 -17.34
CA TRP A 156 5.45 -20.54 -15.91
C TRP A 156 4.12 -20.69 -15.19
N SER A 157 4.10 -21.43 -14.08
CA SER A 157 2.99 -21.45 -13.14
C SER A 157 3.42 -20.98 -11.76
N LEU A 158 2.53 -20.28 -11.08
CA LEU A 158 2.82 -19.80 -9.73
C LEU A 158 2.58 -20.91 -8.71
N ASN A 159 3.59 -21.18 -7.88
CA ASN A 159 3.42 -21.98 -6.68
C ASN A 159 2.88 -21.09 -5.54
N PRO A 160 1.65 -21.29 -5.07
CA PRO A 160 1.05 -20.43 -4.04
C PRO A 160 1.67 -20.62 -2.65
N GLU A 161 2.34 -21.74 -2.40
CA GLU A 161 2.97 -22.01 -1.10
C GLU A 161 4.31 -21.28 -0.95
N THR A 162 5.11 -21.26 -2.01
CA THR A 162 6.43 -20.61 -2.02
C THR A 162 6.38 -19.18 -2.53
N GLY A 163 5.35 -18.83 -3.31
CA GLY A 163 5.26 -17.58 -4.05
C GLY A 163 6.22 -17.52 -5.25
N LEU A 164 6.86 -18.62 -5.63
CA LEU A 164 7.82 -18.68 -6.74
C LEU A 164 7.18 -19.22 -8.02
N TRP A 165 7.71 -18.78 -9.15
CA TRP A 165 7.34 -19.28 -10.47
C TRP A 165 8.10 -20.57 -10.79
N GLU A 166 7.39 -21.53 -11.37
CA GLU A 166 7.93 -22.82 -11.78
C GLU A 166 7.66 -23.04 -13.27
N GLU A 167 8.63 -23.60 -13.98
CA GLU A 167 8.54 -23.84 -15.42
C GLU A 167 7.53 -24.96 -15.74
N GLU A 168 6.67 -24.73 -16.74
CA GLU A 168 5.66 -25.69 -17.19
C GLU A 168 6.13 -26.46 -18.46
N GLY A 169 6.66 -27.68 -18.26
CA GLY A 169 6.76 -28.74 -19.28
C GLY A 169 7.69 -28.54 -20.51
N ASN A 170 7.87 -29.61 -21.31
CA ASN A 170 8.82 -29.66 -22.44
C ASN A 170 8.21 -29.23 -23.80
N PHE A 171 8.96 -28.36 -24.49
CA PHE A 171 8.63 -27.61 -25.73
C PHE A 171 8.71 -28.45 -27.02
N ARG A 172 7.97 -28.04 -28.08
CA ARG A 172 8.25 -28.44 -29.47
C ARG A 172 8.13 -27.27 -30.45
N GLU A 173 9.20 -27.04 -31.19
CA GLU A 173 9.31 -26.06 -32.27
C GLU A 173 8.43 -26.45 -33.48
N ARG A 174 7.26 -25.83 -33.62
CA ARG A 174 6.67 -25.45 -34.92
C ARG A 174 5.44 -24.57 -34.67
N ALA A 175 5.55 -23.31 -35.07
CA ALA A 175 4.61 -22.19 -34.87
C ALA A 175 4.36 -21.78 -33.41
N PHE A 176 5.33 -21.07 -32.81
CA PHE A 176 5.22 -20.25 -31.58
C PHE A 176 4.30 -20.77 -30.44
N LEU A 177 4.35 -22.08 -30.19
CA LEU A 177 3.71 -22.74 -29.06
C LEU A 177 4.62 -22.65 -27.83
N ILE A 178 4.17 -21.98 -26.77
CA ILE A 178 4.96 -21.76 -25.54
C ILE A 178 4.78 -22.88 -24.52
N GLY A 179 3.74 -23.71 -24.63
CA GLY A 179 3.61 -24.90 -23.78
C GLY A 179 2.29 -25.65 -23.93
N ASN A 180 2.28 -26.89 -23.42
CA ASN A 180 1.06 -27.66 -23.15
C ASN A 180 0.73 -27.52 -21.67
N LEU A 181 -0.48 -27.07 -21.35
CA LEU A 181 -0.88 -26.84 -19.95
C LEU A 181 -2.03 -27.77 -19.54
N GLU A 182 -1.95 -28.33 -18.32
CA GLU A 182 -3.06 -29.00 -17.64
C GLU A 182 -3.48 -28.17 -16.42
N ILE A 183 -4.68 -27.59 -16.44
CA ILE A 183 -5.16 -26.77 -15.32
C ILE A 183 -5.69 -27.68 -14.23
N ARG A 184 -4.88 -27.87 -13.19
CA ARG A 184 -5.20 -28.62 -11.98
C ARG A 184 -5.49 -27.65 -10.83
N GLU A 185 -4.54 -27.50 -9.92
CA GLU A 185 -4.60 -26.59 -8.77
C GLU A 185 -4.02 -25.22 -9.10
N ARG A 186 -2.95 -25.19 -9.92
CA ARG A 186 -2.34 -23.94 -10.39
C ARG A 186 -3.20 -23.31 -11.48
N ARG A 187 -3.57 -22.06 -11.26
CA ARG A 187 -4.49 -21.28 -12.12
C ARG A 187 -3.92 -19.91 -12.50
N LEU A 188 -2.67 -19.65 -12.15
CA LEU A 188 -1.93 -18.43 -12.47
C LEU A 188 -0.70 -18.83 -13.28
N PHE A 189 -0.63 -18.29 -14.47
CA PHE A 189 0.42 -18.58 -15.44
C PHE A 189 1.07 -17.32 -15.94
N ASN A 190 2.26 -17.45 -16.51
CA ASN A 190 3.04 -16.32 -16.96
C ASN A 190 3.87 -16.66 -18.20
N LEU A 191 4.08 -15.67 -19.05
CA LEU A 191 4.81 -15.77 -20.31
C LEU A 191 6.11 -14.97 -20.18
N ASP A 192 7.18 -15.64 -19.72
CA ASP A 192 8.35 -14.94 -19.19
C ASP A 192 9.66 -15.53 -19.68
N VAL A 193 10.70 -14.70 -19.61
CA VAL A 193 12.10 -15.09 -19.83
C VAL A 193 12.91 -14.90 -18.56
N PRO A 194 13.87 -15.79 -18.26
CA PRO A 194 14.90 -15.53 -17.25
C PRO A 194 15.79 -14.35 -17.64
N GLU A 195 16.00 -13.40 -16.73
CA GLU A 195 16.88 -12.24 -16.93
C GLU A 195 17.97 -12.19 -15.85
N SER A 196 19.17 -12.71 -16.17
CA SER A 196 20.27 -12.73 -15.19
C SER A 196 21.04 -11.41 -15.09
N ARG A 197 20.85 -10.47 -16.03
CA ARG A 197 21.56 -9.19 -16.03
C ARG A 197 20.87 -8.20 -15.10
N ARG A 198 21.39 -8.08 -13.88
CA ARG A 198 20.96 -7.08 -12.90
C ARG A 198 22.11 -6.21 -12.43
N CYS A 199 21.81 -4.93 -12.23
CA CYS A 199 22.61 -3.97 -11.50
C CYS A 199 21.82 -3.50 -10.28
N PHE A 200 22.44 -2.68 -9.43
CA PHE A 200 21.82 -2.20 -8.21
C PHE A 200 21.78 -0.67 -8.16
N VAL A 201 20.58 -0.15 -7.94
CA VAL A 201 20.30 1.27 -7.82
C VAL A 201 20.21 1.64 -6.35
N LYS A 202 21.02 2.62 -5.93
CA LYS A 202 20.98 3.18 -4.57
C LYS A 202 19.88 4.24 -4.48
N VAL A 203 19.05 4.14 -3.46
CA VAL A 203 17.99 5.12 -3.15
C VAL A 203 18.09 5.55 -1.70
N ARG A 204 17.94 6.85 -1.44
CA ARG A 204 17.84 7.43 -0.09
C ARG A 204 16.61 8.31 -0.01
N ALA A 205 15.94 8.28 1.13
CA ALA A 205 14.79 9.14 1.42
C ALA A 205 15.16 10.08 2.57
N TYR A 206 14.70 11.32 2.54
CA TYR A 206 15.03 12.35 3.53
C TYR A 206 13.78 13.02 4.10
N ILE A 207 13.90 13.60 5.29
CA ILE A 207 12.80 14.35 5.92
C ILE A 207 12.36 15.53 5.05
N ASN A 208 13.29 16.19 4.35
CA ASN A 208 13.03 17.37 3.55
C ASN A 208 14.05 17.50 2.39
N GLU A 209 13.88 18.52 1.56
CA GLU A 209 14.71 18.80 0.38
C GLU A 209 16.14 19.32 0.69
N LYS A 210 16.55 19.43 1.96
CA LYS A 210 17.92 19.81 2.33
C LYS A 210 18.89 18.63 2.27
N PHE A 211 18.38 17.39 2.21
CA PHE A 211 19.17 16.15 2.10
C PHE A 211 20.28 15.99 3.14
N ILE A 212 20.03 16.46 4.38
CA ILE A 212 20.99 16.34 5.48
C ILE A 212 21.19 14.85 5.82
N PRO A 213 22.43 14.32 5.85
CA PRO A 213 22.67 12.89 6.06
C PRO A 213 22.03 12.30 7.33
N ASN A 214 22.01 13.07 8.42
CA ASN A 214 21.41 12.65 9.69
C ASN A 214 19.87 12.70 9.69
N GLU A 215 19.26 13.30 8.67
CA GLU A 215 17.82 13.40 8.46
C GLU A 215 17.32 12.37 7.43
N GLN A 216 18.11 11.33 7.18
CA GLN A 216 17.71 10.25 6.30
C GLN A 216 16.59 9.43 6.94
N LEU A 217 15.53 9.17 6.17
CA LEU A 217 14.38 8.39 6.58
C LEU A 217 14.63 6.90 6.40
N GLU A 218 14.34 6.16 7.47
CA GLU A 218 14.27 4.70 7.49
C GLU A 218 12.81 4.25 7.39
N GLY A 219 12.57 2.99 6.98
CA GLY A 219 11.21 2.45 6.90
C GLY A 219 10.41 2.90 5.67
N VAL A 220 11.04 3.57 4.70
CA VAL A 220 10.40 3.96 3.43
C VAL A 220 10.39 2.76 2.49
N VAL A 221 9.22 2.40 1.98
CA VAL A 221 9.08 1.39 0.93
C VAL A 221 9.46 2.04 -0.40
N ILE A 222 10.60 1.66 -0.95
CA ILE A 222 11.02 2.04 -2.29
C ILE A 222 10.57 0.94 -3.24
N THR A 223 9.90 1.31 -4.33
CA THR A 223 9.49 0.39 -5.39
C THR A 223 10.16 0.81 -6.70
N LEU A 224 10.76 -0.14 -7.40
CA LEU A 224 11.36 0.07 -8.72
C LEU A 224 10.65 -0.84 -9.74
N ILE A 225 10.15 -0.25 -10.81
CA ILE A 225 9.54 -0.94 -11.95
C ILE A 225 10.49 -0.82 -13.14
N ASN A 226 11.00 -1.95 -13.62
CA ASN A 226 11.84 -2.05 -14.82
C ASN A 226 10.97 -1.99 -16.07
N LEU A 227 11.37 -1.18 -17.06
CA LEU A 227 10.59 -0.86 -18.26
C LEU A 227 11.39 -1.15 -19.54
N GLU A 228 10.70 -1.49 -20.63
CA GLU A 228 11.36 -1.60 -21.94
C GLU A 228 11.80 -0.22 -22.46
N PRO A 229 13.02 -0.10 -23.00
CA PRO A 229 13.47 1.13 -23.64
C PRO A 229 12.80 1.32 -25.02
N LYS A 230 12.80 2.56 -25.52
CA LYS A 230 12.59 2.84 -26.95
C LYS A 230 13.87 3.49 -27.51
N PRO A 231 14.46 2.98 -28.61
CA PRO A 231 15.54 3.67 -29.29
C PRO A 231 15.10 5.09 -29.74
N GLY A 232 15.88 6.13 -29.44
CA GLY A 232 15.70 7.49 -29.99
C GLY A 232 14.60 8.38 -29.36
N TYR A 233 14.46 8.41 -28.03
CA TYR A 233 13.35 9.02 -27.25
C TYR A 233 12.61 10.25 -27.81
N SER A 234 11.27 10.11 -27.88
CA SER A 234 10.27 11.18 -27.63
C SER A 234 8.91 10.67 -27.08
N SER A 235 8.77 9.40 -26.67
CA SER A 235 7.51 8.86 -26.10
C SER A 235 7.75 7.81 -25.01
N ASN A 236 6.88 7.83 -23.97
CA ASN A 236 6.78 7.00 -22.74
C ASN A 236 7.17 5.49 -22.83
N PRO A 237 7.43 4.85 -21.67
CA PRO A 237 7.75 3.41 -21.59
C PRO A 237 6.69 2.54 -22.27
N ARG A 238 7.12 1.45 -22.92
CA ARG A 238 6.25 0.59 -23.74
C ARG A 238 5.59 -0.56 -22.97
N ALA A 239 6.30 -1.16 -22.03
CA ALA A 239 5.81 -2.20 -21.13
C ALA A 239 6.72 -2.29 -19.90
N TRP A 240 6.16 -2.71 -18.76
CA TRP A 240 6.93 -3.07 -17.59
C TRP A 240 7.35 -4.54 -17.67
N GLY A 241 8.55 -4.86 -17.21
CA GLY A 241 9.10 -6.22 -17.27
C GLY A 241 9.28 -6.87 -15.90
N ARG A 242 9.49 -6.07 -14.85
CA ARG A 242 9.68 -6.54 -13.47
C ARG A 242 9.43 -5.40 -12.50
N PHE A 243 9.04 -5.70 -11.27
CA PHE A 243 9.10 -4.74 -10.17
C PHE A 243 9.72 -5.39 -8.92
N ASP A 244 10.37 -4.57 -8.10
CA ASP A 244 10.92 -4.97 -6.81
C ASP A 244 10.62 -3.88 -5.77
N SER A 245 10.50 -4.27 -4.50
CA SER A 245 10.31 -3.33 -3.40
C SER A 245 11.25 -3.64 -2.23
N VAL A 246 11.90 -2.60 -1.70
CA VAL A 246 12.86 -2.69 -0.59
C VAL A 246 12.61 -1.56 0.39
N ILE A 247 12.80 -1.83 1.68
CA ILE A 247 12.63 -0.84 2.75
C ILE A 247 13.96 -0.14 3.03
N THR A 248 13.95 1.19 3.20
CA THR A 248 15.17 1.93 3.54
C THR A 248 15.66 1.60 4.95
N GLY A 249 16.96 1.29 5.04
CA GLY A 249 17.72 1.25 6.29
C GLY A 249 18.46 2.56 6.56
N PRO A 250 19.37 2.58 7.56
CA PRO A 250 20.16 3.78 7.90
C PRO A 250 21.00 4.28 6.72
N ASN A 251 21.40 3.37 5.83
CA ASN A 251 22.16 3.70 4.63
C ASN A 251 21.31 3.71 3.34
N GLY A 252 19.99 3.82 3.45
CA GLY A 252 19.06 3.80 2.31
C GLY A 252 18.69 2.39 1.87
N ALA A 253 18.30 2.25 0.61
CA ALA A 253 17.90 0.98 -0.01
C ALA A 253 18.68 0.74 -1.31
N CYS A 254 18.84 -0.53 -1.65
CA CYS A 254 19.45 -0.99 -2.89
C CYS A 254 18.46 -1.86 -3.64
N LEU A 255 18.05 -1.43 -4.84
CA LEU A 255 17.06 -2.14 -5.64
C LEU A 255 17.71 -2.75 -6.88
N PRO A 256 17.39 -4.00 -7.21
CA PRO A 256 17.82 -4.59 -8.47
C PRO A 256 17.14 -3.85 -9.64
N ALA A 257 17.90 -3.56 -10.67
CA ALA A 257 17.44 -2.98 -11.91
C ALA A 257 18.05 -3.74 -13.09
N PHE A 258 17.29 -3.90 -14.17
CA PHE A 258 17.84 -4.44 -15.41
C PHE A 258 18.84 -3.45 -16.00
N CYS A 259 19.96 -3.97 -16.46
CA CYS A 259 21.04 -3.16 -17.02
C CYS A 259 21.75 -3.92 -18.14
N ASP A 260 22.27 -3.18 -19.11
CA ASP A 260 23.14 -3.70 -20.16
C ASP A 260 24.45 -2.92 -20.13
N SER A 261 25.57 -3.62 -19.90
CA SER A 261 26.90 -3.02 -19.83
C SER A 261 27.40 -2.52 -21.19
N GLN A 262 26.79 -2.97 -22.30
CA GLN A 262 27.13 -2.56 -23.66
C GLN A 262 26.20 -1.47 -24.19
N ARG A 263 24.96 -1.39 -23.69
CA ARG A 263 23.94 -0.43 -24.11
C ARG A 263 23.33 0.30 -22.90
N ALA A 264 23.88 1.47 -22.58
CA ALA A 264 23.49 2.23 -21.39
C ALA A 264 22.01 2.67 -21.38
N ASP A 265 21.34 2.70 -22.53
CA ASP A 265 19.92 3.03 -22.71
C ASP A 265 19.03 1.80 -22.96
N ALA A 266 19.55 0.58 -22.79
CA ALA A 266 18.79 -0.66 -22.98
C ALA A 266 17.68 -0.88 -21.95
N TYR A 267 17.63 -0.09 -20.88
CA TYR A 267 16.60 -0.20 -19.87
C TYR A 267 16.26 1.17 -19.29
N THR A 268 14.99 1.34 -18.92
CA THR A 268 14.54 2.45 -18.09
C THR A 268 13.83 1.90 -16.86
N ALA A 269 13.73 2.69 -15.81
CA ALA A 269 13.03 2.30 -14.61
C ALA A 269 12.18 3.46 -14.10
N TYR A 270 11.04 3.12 -13.50
CA TYR A 270 10.21 4.02 -12.73
C TYR A 270 10.38 3.69 -11.24
N VAL A 271 10.77 4.68 -10.44
CA VAL A 271 11.07 4.49 -9.01
C VAL A 271 10.12 5.36 -8.21
N THR A 272 9.47 4.77 -7.21
CA THR A 272 8.58 5.45 -6.27
C THR A 272 9.03 5.17 -4.84
N ALA A 273 8.62 6.04 -3.91
CA ALA A 273 8.93 5.91 -2.49
C ALA A 273 7.67 6.19 -1.69
N THR A 274 7.30 5.32 -0.78
CA THR A 274 6.09 5.47 0.05
C THR A 274 6.39 5.24 1.52
N MET A 275 5.78 6.04 2.40
CA MET A 275 5.89 5.87 3.84
C MET A 275 4.54 6.14 4.49
N GLY A 276 3.96 5.14 5.14
CA GLY A 276 2.65 5.31 5.82
C GLY A 276 1.48 5.55 4.86
N GLY A 277 1.60 5.13 3.60
CA GLY A 277 0.57 5.32 2.56
C GLY A 277 0.69 6.61 1.77
N GLU A 278 1.65 7.48 2.11
CA GLU A 278 1.95 8.72 1.41
C GLU A 278 3.18 8.52 0.50
N GLU A 279 3.11 9.06 -0.72
CA GLU A 279 4.20 9.04 -1.70
C GLU A 279 5.16 10.21 -1.44
N LEU A 280 6.46 9.92 -1.40
CA LEU A 280 7.51 10.94 -1.27
C LEU A 280 7.86 11.49 -2.64
N GLU A 281 8.30 12.76 -2.69
CA GLU A 281 8.71 13.40 -3.93
C GLU A 281 10.12 13.01 -4.33
N ALA A 282 10.32 12.75 -5.62
CA ALA A 282 11.64 12.53 -6.20
C ALA A 282 12.34 13.86 -6.47
N VAL A 283 13.66 13.91 -6.27
CA VAL A 283 14.44 15.10 -6.66
C VAL A 283 14.43 15.25 -8.18
N ALA A 284 13.98 16.41 -8.65
CA ALA A 284 13.94 16.72 -10.07
C ALA A 284 15.36 16.79 -10.66
N SER A 285 15.59 16.07 -11.76
CA SER A 285 16.84 16.14 -12.52
C SER A 285 16.81 17.16 -13.67
N ARG A 286 15.65 17.80 -13.89
CA ARG A 286 15.37 18.79 -14.94
C ARG A 286 14.38 19.84 -14.42
N PRO A 287 14.44 21.11 -14.89
CA PRO A 287 15.32 21.62 -15.94
C PRO A 287 16.77 21.87 -15.49
N GLN A 288 17.00 22.14 -14.20
CA GLN A 288 18.32 22.43 -13.65
C GLN A 288 18.79 21.26 -12.78
N LEU A 289 19.88 20.60 -13.18
CA LEU A 289 20.48 19.51 -12.43
C LEU A 289 21.25 20.09 -11.23
N ASN A 290 20.95 19.63 -10.02
CA ASN A 290 21.75 19.90 -8.83
C ASN A 290 22.68 18.71 -8.55
N PRO A 291 24.00 18.80 -8.81
CA PRO A 291 24.94 17.69 -8.62
C PRO A 291 25.05 17.21 -7.17
N ASN A 292 24.72 18.08 -6.20
CA ASN A 292 24.70 17.73 -4.77
C ASN A 292 23.42 16.95 -4.39
N ALA A 293 22.37 17.02 -5.21
CA ALA A 293 21.07 16.38 -4.95
C ALA A 293 20.74 15.23 -5.92
N VAL A 294 21.34 15.19 -7.12
CA VAL A 294 21.18 14.11 -8.10
C VAL A 294 22.56 13.68 -8.59
N GLY A 295 22.99 12.49 -8.18
CA GLY A 295 24.20 11.87 -8.73
C GLY A 295 23.92 11.22 -10.08
N ARG A 296 24.71 11.54 -11.11
CA ARG A 296 24.53 11.00 -12.47
C ARG A 296 25.73 10.13 -12.86
N SER A 297 25.67 8.83 -12.60
CA SER A 297 26.60 7.83 -13.15
C SER A 297 26.05 6.39 -12.97
N PRO A 298 26.60 5.36 -13.66
CA PRO A 298 25.98 4.04 -13.83
C PRO A 298 25.63 3.31 -12.52
N PRO A 299 24.63 2.41 -12.55
CA PRO A 299 24.24 1.60 -11.40
C PRO A 299 25.38 0.68 -10.94
N ASN A 300 25.36 0.30 -9.66
CA ASN A 300 26.38 -0.57 -9.06
C ASN A 300 26.32 -1.98 -9.65
N ARG A 301 27.46 -2.64 -9.79
CA ARG A 301 27.54 -3.98 -10.42
C ARG A 301 27.22 -5.10 -9.43
N SER A 302 27.42 -4.87 -8.14
CA SER A 302 27.08 -5.81 -7.07
C SER A 302 26.19 -5.17 -6.00
N LEU A 303 25.42 -6.01 -5.29
CA LEU A 303 24.59 -5.55 -4.17
C LEU A 303 25.46 -4.94 -3.07
N ARG A 304 26.60 -5.58 -2.78
CA ARG A 304 27.55 -5.12 -1.76
C ARG A 304 28.09 -3.72 -2.04
N GLU A 305 28.51 -3.45 -3.28
CA GLU A 305 28.93 -2.11 -3.70
C GLU A 305 27.84 -1.07 -3.46
N CYS A 306 26.58 -1.42 -3.75
CA CYS A 306 25.45 -0.53 -3.49
C CYS A 306 25.21 -0.32 -1.99
N GLU A 307 25.25 -1.38 -1.19
CA GLU A 307 24.99 -1.31 0.26
C GLU A 307 26.05 -0.48 0.98
N GLU A 308 27.32 -0.63 0.60
CA GLU A 308 28.48 0.09 1.17
C GLU A 308 28.66 1.51 0.58
N ALA A 309 27.89 1.88 -0.46
CA ALA A 309 28.03 3.17 -1.14
C ALA A 309 27.85 4.37 -0.16
N PRO A 310 28.83 5.29 -0.08
CA PRO A 310 28.76 6.47 0.79
C PRO A 310 27.71 7.48 0.31
N VAL A 311 27.34 8.45 1.15
CA VAL A 311 26.37 9.51 0.79
C VAL A 311 26.85 10.37 -0.38
N ALA A 312 28.16 10.49 -0.60
CA ALA A 312 28.71 11.20 -1.75
C ALA A 312 28.60 10.42 -3.08
N ALA A 313 28.31 9.11 -3.04
CA ALA A 313 28.13 8.29 -4.24
C ALA A 313 26.78 8.58 -4.93
N ASN A 314 26.64 8.14 -6.18
CA ASN A 314 25.42 8.37 -6.94
C ASN A 314 24.24 7.58 -6.38
N HIS A 315 23.12 8.27 -6.14
CA HIS A 315 21.88 7.66 -5.69
C HIS A 315 20.69 8.54 -6.04
N PHE A 316 19.51 7.92 -6.16
CA PHE A 316 18.26 8.66 -6.21
C PHE A 316 17.89 9.16 -4.83
N ARG A 317 17.42 10.39 -4.78
CA ARG A 317 16.94 11.02 -3.55
C ARG A 317 15.44 11.21 -3.65
N PHE A 318 14.77 10.82 -2.58
CA PHE A 318 13.39 11.17 -2.31
C PHE A 318 13.35 12.04 -1.06
N TYR A 319 12.37 12.91 -0.97
CA TYR A 319 12.12 13.67 0.25
C TYR A 319 10.63 13.66 0.54
N ARG A 320 10.33 13.64 1.83
CA ARG A 320 8.97 13.83 2.28
C ARG A 320 8.63 15.30 2.10
N VAL A 321 7.62 15.58 1.29
CA VAL A 321 7.01 16.91 1.31
C VAL A 321 6.18 16.96 2.58
N GLU A 322 6.22 18.07 3.29
CA GLU A 322 5.37 18.30 4.46
C GLU A 322 3.91 18.49 4.03
N VAL A 323 3.33 17.51 3.33
CA VAL A 323 1.93 17.47 2.89
C VAL A 323 1.20 16.32 3.58
N ASP A 324 1.66 15.89 4.75
CA ASP A 324 0.99 14.81 5.49
C ASP A 324 -0.03 15.40 6.45
N LYS A 325 -1.09 15.97 5.86
CA LYS A 325 -2.36 16.26 6.53
C LYS A 325 -3.46 15.54 5.76
N TYR A 326 -3.94 14.42 6.27
CA TYR A 326 -5.24 13.91 5.81
C TYR A 326 -6.31 14.85 6.35
N GLU A 327 -6.73 15.81 5.52
CA GLU A 327 -7.84 16.72 5.81
C GLU A 327 -9.05 16.31 4.98
N TYR A 328 -10.04 15.71 5.63
CA TYR A 328 -11.34 15.45 5.03
C TYR A 328 -12.39 16.34 5.66
N ASN A 329 -13.11 17.10 4.85
CA ASN A 329 -14.31 17.85 5.25
C ASN A 329 -15.52 17.26 4.54
N VAL A 330 -16.63 17.08 5.25
CA VAL A 330 -17.89 16.63 4.63
C VAL A 330 -18.41 17.67 3.64
N VAL A 331 -18.27 18.96 3.97
CA VAL A 331 -18.54 20.07 3.07
C VAL A 331 -17.20 20.62 2.55
N PRO A 332 -16.90 20.46 1.25
CA PRO A 332 -15.65 20.96 0.69
C PRO A 332 -15.56 22.49 0.77
N PHE A 333 -14.38 22.99 1.14
CA PHE A 333 -14.06 24.42 1.14
C PHE A 333 -12.61 24.60 0.74
N LYS A 334 -12.35 25.50 -0.22
CA LYS A 334 -10.99 25.82 -0.67
C LYS A 334 -10.50 27.06 0.06
N GLU A 335 -9.51 26.90 0.94
CA GLU A 335 -8.97 28.02 1.74
C GLU A 335 -8.30 29.12 0.91
N SER A 336 -7.90 28.85 -0.33
CA SER A 336 -7.41 29.87 -1.28
C SER A 336 -8.52 30.69 -1.94
N ASP A 337 -9.76 30.23 -1.86
CA ASP A 337 -10.90 30.79 -2.60
C ASP A 337 -12.11 30.89 -1.67
N LEU A 338 -12.26 32.03 -1.02
CA LEU A 338 -13.36 32.29 -0.08
C LEU A 338 -14.74 32.21 -0.76
N ALA A 339 -14.82 32.40 -2.08
CA ALA A 339 -16.07 32.26 -2.84
C ALA A 339 -16.53 30.80 -2.97
N SER A 340 -15.65 29.83 -2.68
CA SER A 340 -16.01 28.40 -2.62
C SER A 340 -16.83 28.04 -1.37
N TRP A 341 -17.01 28.98 -0.43
CA TRP A 341 -17.78 28.75 0.78
C TRP A 341 -19.27 28.50 0.47
N THR A 342 -19.86 27.54 1.18
CA THR A 342 -21.29 27.23 1.10
C THR A 342 -21.91 27.17 2.50
N GLY A 343 -23.13 27.70 2.61
CA GLY A 343 -23.90 27.69 3.85
C GLY A 343 -24.50 26.32 4.11
N ASP A 344 -23.77 25.48 4.85
CA ASP A 344 -24.20 24.14 5.24
C ASP A 344 -23.94 23.90 6.75
N TYR A 345 -24.82 23.14 7.39
CA TYR A 345 -24.74 22.83 8.82
C TYR A 345 -23.50 22.00 9.17
N LEU A 346 -22.94 21.25 8.22
CA LEU A 346 -21.73 20.42 8.37
C LEU A 346 -20.46 21.12 7.89
N SER A 347 -20.52 22.43 7.61
CA SER A 347 -19.34 23.21 7.23
C SER A 347 -18.31 23.26 8.35
N TRP A 348 -17.04 22.95 8.01
CA TRP A 348 -15.92 23.08 8.94
C TRP A 348 -15.72 24.55 9.37
N TRP A 349 -15.99 25.47 8.45
CA TRP A 349 -15.96 26.92 8.66
C TRP A 349 -17.40 27.46 8.56
N PRO A 350 -18.12 27.59 9.68
CA PRO A 350 -19.54 27.96 9.64
C PRO A 350 -19.77 29.44 9.30
N ASN A 351 -18.79 30.31 9.52
CA ASN A 351 -18.90 31.75 9.27
C ASN A 351 -17.84 32.19 8.23
N PRO A 352 -18.23 32.72 7.06
CA PRO A 352 -17.27 33.17 6.05
C PRO A 352 -16.60 34.52 6.39
N GLN A 353 -17.04 35.21 7.45
CA GLN A 353 -16.45 36.47 7.93
C GLN A 353 -15.40 36.24 9.03
N GLU A 354 -15.47 35.11 9.74
CA GLU A 354 -14.59 34.78 10.87
C GLU A 354 -14.26 33.28 10.88
N PHE A 355 -13.01 32.96 10.56
CA PHE A 355 -12.49 31.59 10.52
C PHE A 355 -11.79 31.25 11.83
N ARG A 356 -12.39 30.34 12.61
CA ARG A 356 -11.86 29.88 13.90
C ARG A 356 -11.15 28.52 13.78
N ALA A 357 -9.82 28.50 13.92
CA ALA A 357 -9.00 27.29 13.88
C ALA A 357 -8.74 26.77 15.30
N CYS A 358 -8.91 25.46 15.54
CA CYS A 358 -8.68 24.84 16.84
C CYS A 358 -7.71 23.65 16.73
N TYR A 359 -6.71 23.64 17.60
CA TYR A 359 -5.71 22.58 17.70
C TYR A 359 -5.62 22.04 19.12
N ILE A 360 -5.40 20.74 19.27
CA ILE A 360 -5.05 20.11 20.55
C ILE A 360 -3.62 19.58 20.46
N LYS A 361 -2.77 19.90 21.46
CA LYS A 361 -1.43 19.32 21.56
C LYS A 361 -1.50 17.96 22.27
N VAL A 362 -1.03 16.92 21.59
CA VAL A 362 -0.95 15.56 22.12
C VAL A 362 0.47 15.07 22.03
N LYS A 363 1.03 14.55 23.13
CA LYS A 363 2.32 13.88 23.12
C LYS A 363 2.13 12.46 22.57
N ILE A 364 2.76 12.16 21.42
CA ILE A 364 2.66 11.02 20.43
C ILE A 364 1.88 11.25 19.10
N HIS A 365 1.84 10.23 18.22
CA HIS A 365 1.17 10.18 16.91
C HIS A 365 -0.36 9.89 16.98
N VAL A 366 -1.19 10.73 16.31
CA VAL A 366 -2.65 10.78 16.58
C VAL A 366 -3.52 11.16 15.35
N ARG A 367 -4.72 10.59 15.28
CA ARG A 367 -5.85 10.93 14.37
C ARG A 367 -7.01 11.51 15.18
N SER A 368 -7.65 12.58 14.71
CA SER A 368 -8.89 13.11 15.32
C SER A 368 -10.11 12.93 14.42
N ARG A 369 -11.26 12.76 15.06
CA ARG A 369 -12.59 12.63 14.45
C ARG A 369 -13.53 13.65 15.10
N SER A 370 -14.18 14.50 14.29
CA SER A 370 -15.09 15.55 14.78
C SER A 370 -16.53 15.28 14.35
N VAL A 371 -17.46 15.20 15.30
CA VAL A 371 -18.89 14.87 15.10
C VAL A 371 -19.76 15.92 15.80
N GLY A 372 -20.88 16.34 15.21
CA GLY A 372 -21.82 17.26 15.86
C GLY A 372 -22.51 16.63 17.06
N ALA A 373 -22.77 17.41 18.11
CA ALA A 373 -23.27 16.87 19.38
C ALA A 373 -24.52 17.56 19.92
N SER A 374 -24.62 18.88 19.91
CA SER A 374 -25.75 19.57 20.57
C SER A 374 -26.83 20.09 19.61
N HIS A 375 -26.50 20.39 18.36
CA HIS A 375 -27.48 20.90 17.40
C HIS A 375 -28.35 19.78 16.79
N PRO A 376 -29.69 19.93 16.71
CA PRO A 376 -30.59 18.87 16.21
C PRO A 376 -30.26 18.35 14.80
N ARG A 377 -29.70 19.22 13.94
CA ARG A 377 -29.34 18.86 12.56
C ARG A 377 -27.94 18.26 12.39
N THR A 378 -27.05 18.38 13.38
CA THR A 378 -25.65 17.92 13.27
C THR A 378 -25.33 16.78 14.25
N ARG A 379 -26.22 16.50 15.23
CA ARG A 379 -26.03 15.45 16.23
C ARG A 379 -25.75 14.09 15.58
N GLY A 380 -24.58 13.53 15.87
CA GLY A 380 -24.12 12.24 15.34
C GLY A 380 -23.57 12.30 13.91
N GLN A 381 -23.57 13.47 13.25
CA GLN A 381 -23.07 13.65 11.89
C GLN A 381 -21.61 14.12 11.90
N LEU A 382 -20.83 13.62 10.93
CA LEU A 382 -19.41 13.91 10.81
C LEU A 382 -19.20 15.32 10.21
N TYR A 383 -18.33 16.13 10.80
CA TYR A 383 -17.85 17.37 10.18
C TYR A 383 -16.64 17.11 9.28
N GLY A 384 -15.73 16.28 9.76
CA GLY A 384 -14.50 15.97 9.08
C GLY A 384 -13.53 15.14 9.92
N LEU A 385 -12.41 14.77 9.31
CA LEU A 385 -11.33 13.99 9.89
C LEU A 385 -10.01 14.75 9.70
N ARG A 386 -9.11 14.62 10.68
CA ARG A 386 -7.77 15.21 10.66
C ARG A 386 -6.75 14.20 11.17
N ASP A 387 -5.79 13.87 10.33
CA ASP A 387 -4.62 13.09 10.76
C ASP A 387 -3.41 14.00 10.90
N THR A 388 -2.64 13.79 11.96
CA THR A 388 -1.41 14.56 12.18
C THR A 388 -0.30 13.68 12.70
N ARG A 389 0.85 13.74 12.03
CA ARG A 389 2.07 13.06 12.48
C ARG A 389 2.69 13.81 13.66
N SER A 390 3.28 13.08 14.60
CA SER A 390 4.04 13.71 15.70
C SER A 390 5.33 14.30 15.16
N VAL A 391 5.64 15.52 15.59
CA VAL A 391 6.87 16.24 15.32
C VAL A 391 7.82 16.03 16.50
N ARG A 392 9.08 15.70 16.21
CA ARG A 392 10.11 15.50 17.23
C ARG A 392 10.48 16.85 17.86
N ASP A 393 10.71 16.82 19.16
CA ASP A 393 11.30 17.93 19.90
C ASP A 393 12.82 17.93 19.68
N MET A 394 13.37 19.08 19.28
CA MET A 394 14.82 19.19 19.01
C MET A 394 15.65 19.43 20.28
N GLU A 395 15.03 19.93 21.34
CA GLU A 395 15.70 20.21 22.62
C GLU A 395 15.60 19.02 23.57
N ILE A 396 14.55 18.21 23.44
CA ILE A 396 14.28 17.05 24.30
C ILE A 396 14.40 15.74 23.53
N ASP A 397 15.45 14.98 23.82
CA ASP A 397 15.66 13.67 23.21
C ASP A 397 14.52 12.69 23.47
N ASN A 398 14.20 11.90 22.44
CA ASN A 398 13.12 10.91 22.43
C ASN A 398 11.73 11.46 22.79
N SER A 399 11.52 12.78 22.66
CA SER A 399 10.22 13.40 22.87
C SER A 399 9.62 13.88 21.55
N SER A 400 8.31 13.70 21.39
CA SER A 400 7.57 14.17 20.21
C SER A 400 6.12 14.49 20.56
N ALA A 401 5.52 15.42 19.84
CA ALA A 401 4.12 15.81 20.01
C ALA A 401 3.47 16.13 18.66
N ALA A 402 2.14 16.00 18.60
CA ALA A 402 1.32 16.34 17.45
C ALA A 402 0.35 17.46 17.83
N CYS A 403 0.19 18.43 16.94
CA CYS A 403 -0.83 19.46 17.03
C CYS A 403 -1.98 19.10 16.10
N VAL A 404 -3.03 18.47 16.63
CA VAL A 404 -4.11 17.92 15.83
C VAL A 404 -5.23 18.94 15.67
N GLU A 405 -5.59 19.27 14.43
CA GLU A 405 -6.72 20.15 14.14
C GLU A 405 -8.05 19.44 14.45
N PHE A 406 -9.03 20.17 14.97
CA PHE A 406 -10.40 19.70 15.11
C PHE A 406 -11.41 20.84 14.87
N LYS A 407 -12.67 20.49 14.62
CA LYS A 407 -13.72 21.49 14.40
C LYS A 407 -14.07 22.24 15.69
N CYS A 408 -13.86 23.54 15.72
CA CYS A 408 -14.24 24.39 16.86
C CYS A 408 -15.76 24.35 17.13
N SER A 409 -16.16 24.45 18.40
CA SER A 409 -17.54 24.74 18.81
C SER A 409 -17.89 26.20 18.51
N GLY A 410 -19.17 26.49 18.24
CA GLY A 410 -19.64 27.85 18.00
C GLY A 410 -20.98 27.92 17.28
N MET A 411 -21.35 29.13 16.85
CA MET A 411 -22.53 29.36 16.02
C MET A 411 -22.34 28.73 14.63
N LEU A 412 -23.41 28.13 14.10
CA LEU A 412 -23.45 27.64 12.72
C LEU A 412 -23.79 28.76 11.74
N PHE A 413 -23.80 28.47 10.43
CA PHE A 413 -23.95 29.49 9.39
C PHE A 413 -25.24 30.30 9.47
N ASP A 414 -26.31 29.72 10.03
CA ASP A 414 -27.61 30.37 10.19
C ASP A 414 -27.71 31.23 11.46
N GLN A 415 -26.67 31.23 12.29
CA GLN A 415 -26.57 31.95 13.55
C GLN A 415 -27.76 31.71 14.50
N SER A 416 -28.44 30.56 14.40
CA SER A 416 -29.64 30.30 15.20
C SER A 416 -29.31 29.68 16.57
N LEU A 417 -28.35 28.77 16.60
CA LEU A 417 -27.99 27.96 17.76
C LEU A 417 -26.49 27.66 17.78
N ILE A 418 -25.94 27.47 18.98
CA ILE A 418 -24.56 27.02 19.18
C ILE A 418 -24.49 25.50 19.00
N ASP A 419 -23.56 25.03 18.18
CA ASP A 419 -23.18 23.62 18.17
C ASP A 419 -21.89 23.39 18.97
N ARG A 420 -21.97 22.48 19.94
CA ARG A 420 -20.83 21.95 20.67
C ARG A 420 -20.31 20.75 19.89
N THR A 421 -19.12 20.86 19.32
CA THR A 421 -18.52 19.77 18.55
C THR A 421 -18.05 18.66 19.51
N SER A 422 -18.42 17.41 19.25
CA SER A 422 -17.82 16.25 19.89
C SER A 422 -16.54 15.85 19.15
N VAL A 423 -15.42 15.81 19.86
CA VAL A 423 -14.11 15.49 19.32
C VAL A 423 -13.61 14.18 19.92
N SER A 424 -13.23 13.24 19.07
CA SER A 424 -12.59 11.99 19.44
C SER A 424 -11.16 11.98 18.92
N VAL A 425 -10.21 11.82 19.82
CA VAL A 425 -8.76 11.79 19.57
C VAL A 425 -8.28 10.35 19.76
N VAL A 426 -7.80 9.74 18.68
CA VAL A 426 -7.42 8.32 18.60
C VAL A 426 -5.94 8.26 18.20
N PRO A 427 -5.03 7.76 19.06
CA PRO A 427 -3.63 7.57 18.69
C PRO A 427 -3.50 6.51 17.59
N GLN A 428 -2.48 6.64 16.75
CA GLN A 428 -2.15 5.62 15.76
C GLN A 428 -1.23 4.56 16.38
N GLY A 429 -1.56 3.28 16.20
CA GLY A 429 -0.82 2.16 16.78
C GLY A 429 -1.32 1.70 18.15
N SER A 430 -0.58 0.78 18.79
CA SER A 430 -0.95 0.21 20.10
C SER A 430 -0.54 1.13 21.26
N CYS A 431 -1.24 2.25 21.39
CA CYS A 431 -0.96 3.29 22.38
C CYS A 431 -2.08 3.40 23.42
N ARG A 432 -1.71 3.73 24.66
CA ARG A 432 -2.66 3.95 25.76
C ARG A 432 -2.43 5.31 26.38
N ARG A 433 -3.53 6.03 26.65
CA ARG A 433 -3.52 7.32 27.35
C ARG A 433 -3.01 7.12 28.77
N THR A 434 -1.91 7.79 29.10
CA THR A 434 -1.27 7.73 30.41
C THR A 434 -1.51 8.99 31.24
N ALA A 435 -1.69 10.13 30.59
CA ALA A 435 -1.97 11.38 31.28
C ALA A 435 -2.96 12.28 30.52
N VAL A 436 -3.68 13.07 31.29
CA VAL A 436 -4.53 14.18 30.85
C VAL A 436 -4.14 15.39 31.69
N ASN A 437 -3.98 16.54 31.06
CA ASN A 437 -3.72 17.80 31.73
C ASN A 437 -4.74 18.04 32.87
N SER A 438 -4.29 18.52 34.04
CA SER A 438 -5.14 18.70 35.22
C SER A 438 -6.27 19.69 34.99
N LEU A 439 -5.99 20.79 34.30
CA LEU A 439 -6.99 21.81 33.95
C LEU A 439 -7.98 21.29 32.90
N LEU A 440 -7.52 20.46 31.96
CA LEU A 440 -8.44 19.77 31.02
C LEU A 440 -9.37 18.82 31.78
N ARG A 441 -8.86 18.10 32.79
CA ARG A 441 -9.66 17.19 33.61
C ARG A 441 -10.73 17.95 34.41
N GLU A 442 -10.39 19.10 34.98
CA GLU A 442 -11.36 19.97 35.67
C GLU A 442 -12.42 20.49 34.71
N TYR A 443 -12.01 20.93 33.51
CA TYR A 443 -12.93 21.38 32.48
C TYR A 443 -13.94 20.30 32.10
N LEU A 444 -13.47 19.06 31.87
CA LEU A 444 -14.34 17.92 31.55
C LEU A 444 -15.26 17.52 32.69
N GLY A 445 -14.88 17.77 33.94
CA GLY A 445 -15.76 17.56 35.11
C GLY A 445 -17.00 18.47 35.08
N ARG A 446 -16.87 19.68 34.53
CA ARG A 446 -17.99 20.63 34.32
C ARG A 446 -18.67 20.45 32.96
N HIS A 447 -17.95 19.91 31.98
CA HIS A 447 -18.39 19.71 30.61
C HIS A 447 -18.14 18.26 30.16
N PRO A 448 -18.94 17.31 30.64
CA PRO A 448 -18.72 15.89 30.34
C PRO A 448 -18.87 15.61 28.83
N PRO A 449 -18.03 14.72 28.26
CA PRO A 449 -18.18 14.29 26.87
C PRO A 449 -19.45 13.46 26.66
N VAL A 450 -19.90 13.34 25.41
CA VAL A 450 -21.06 12.51 25.04
C VAL A 450 -20.79 11.01 25.30
N VAL A 451 -19.52 10.59 25.17
CA VAL A 451 -19.05 9.24 25.47
C VAL A 451 -17.98 9.34 26.56
N GLU A 452 -18.16 8.61 27.66
CA GLU A 452 -17.22 8.62 28.78
C GLU A 452 -15.83 8.09 28.39
N ASN A 453 -14.81 8.64 29.05
CA ASN A 453 -13.40 8.37 28.77
C ASN A 453 -12.86 7.16 29.56
N ASN A 454 -13.61 6.06 29.59
CA ASN A 454 -13.23 4.82 30.29
C ASN A 454 -12.20 4.01 29.49
N ASP A 455 -12.22 4.12 28.16
CA ASP A 455 -11.21 3.54 27.28
C ASP A 455 -9.93 4.41 27.28
N THR A 456 -8.77 3.75 27.34
CA THR A 456 -7.46 4.42 27.26
C THR A 456 -6.94 4.52 25.82
N SER A 457 -7.56 3.83 24.87
CA SER A 457 -7.22 3.85 23.45
C SER A 457 -7.85 5.02 22.69
N VAL A 458 -8.79 5.75 23.28
CA VAL A 458 -9.43 6.94 22.70
C VAL A 458 -9.67 8.00 23.76
N PHE A 459 -9.68 9.26 23.35
CA PHE A 459 -10.07 10.38 24.19
C PHE A 459 -11.19 11.18 23.54
N ASN A 460 -12.28 11.39 24.27
CA ASN A 460 -13.46 12.13 23.84
C ASN A 460 -13.61 13.43 24.64
N MET A 461 -13.97 14.52 23.98
CA MET A 461 -14.30 15.79 24.61
C MET A 461 -15.38 16.53 23.82
N LEU A 462 -16.05 17.48 24.47
CA LEU A 462 -16.72 18.56 23.75
C LEU A 462 -15.70 19.68 23.53
N ALA A 463 -15.58 20.16 22.29
CA ALA A 463 -14.69 21.24 21.94
C ALA A 463 -15.01 22.48 22.81
N PRO A 464 -14.01 23.08 23.48
CA PRO A 464 -14.24 24.24 24.34
C PRO A 464 -14.76 25.43 23.56
N VAL A 465 -15.55 26.26 24.25
CA VAL A 465 -16.05 27.53 23.72
C VAL A 465 -15.28 28.73 24.27
N ASP A 466 -14.63 28.56 25.43
CA ASP A 466 -13.94 29.62 26.14
C ASP A 466 -12.54 29.92 25.55
N PRO A 467 -12.00 31.13 25.79
CA PRO A 467 -10.71 31.56 25.24
C PRO A 467 -9.50 31.02 26.03
N LEU A 468 -9.71 30.32 27.15
CA LEU A 468 -8.63 29.87 28.04
C LEU A 468 -8.09 28.48 27.66
N GLY A 469 -8.49 27.97 26.50
CA GLY A 469 -8.03 26.73 25.85
C GLY A 469 -6.56 26.36 26.09
N HIS A 470 -5.69 27.35 25.93
CA HIS A 470 -4.24 27.17 25.92
C HIS A 470 -3.71 26.65 27.25
N ASN A 471 -4.33 27.03 28.37
CA ASN A 471 -3.93 26.58 29.71
C ASN A 471 -4.05 25.07 29.90
N TYR A 472 -4.88 24.43 29.07
CA TYR A 472 -5.10 22.99 29.08
C TYR A 472 -4.78 22.32 27.73
N GLY A 473 -3.94 22.98 26.92
CA GLY A 473 -3.35 22.43 25.69
C GLY A 473 -4.23 22.45 24.45
N ILE A 474 -5.22 23.35 24.41
CA ILE A 474 -6.07 23.61 23.24
C ILE A 474 -5.84 25.03 22.73
N TYR A 475 -5.41 25.17 21.49
CA TYR A 475 -5.02 26.46 20.90
C TYR A 475 -6.07 26.89 19.91
N THR A 476 -6.55 28.11 20.05
CA THR A 476 -7.65 28.63 19.23
C THR A 476 -7.32 30.03 18.73
N VAL A 477 -7.54 30.25 17.44
CA VAL A 477 -7.34 31.54 16.78
C VAL A 477 -8.52 31.79 15.85
N THR A 478 -9.02 33.02 15.86
CA THR A 478 -10.01 33.50 14.89
C THR A 478 -9.36 34.58 14.04
N ASP A 479 -9.53 34.49 12.73
CA ASP A 479 -9.05 35.50 11.77
C ASP A 479 -10.04 35.62 10.59
N GLN A 480 -9.93 36.70 9.81
CA GLN A 480 -10.68 36.86 8.55
C GLN A 480 -10.09 36.00 7.42
N ASN A 481 -8.84 35.54 7.56
CA ASN A 481 -8.18 34.64 6.61
C ASN A 481 -8.00 33.23 7.22
N PRO A 482 -8.58 32.18 6.61
CA PRO A 482 -8.50 30.82 7.15
C PRO A 482 -7.07 30.28 7.24
N ARG A 483 -6.20 30.65 6.28
CA ARG A 483 -4.79 30.22 6.29
C ARG A 483 -4.02 30.84 7.43
N LEU A 484 -4.24 32.14 7.67
CA LEU A 484 -3.60 32.87 8.75
C LEU A 484 -4.07 32.36 10.12
N ALA A 485 -5.37 32.11 10.28
CA ALA A 485 -5.91 31.50 11.50
C ALA A 485 -5.25 30.14 11.79
N LYS A 486 -5.11 29.28 10.76
CA LYS A 486 -4.42 27.99 10.89
C LYS A 486 -2.95 28.15 11.24
N GLU A 487 -2.21 29.01 10.55
CA GLU A 487 -0.77 29.23 10.77
C GLU A 487 -0.49 29.72 12.20
N ILE A 488 -1.23 30.70 12.68
CA ILE A 488 -1.07 31.22 14.05
C ILE A 488 -1.46 30.16 15.08
N ALA A 489 -2.56 29.43 14.87
CA ALA A 489 -3.02 28.43 15.82
C ALA A 489 -2.05 27.24 15.94
N ILE A 490 -1.51 26.75 14.82
CA ILE A 490 -0.51 25.68 14.83
C ILE A 490 0.81 26.17 15.43
N GLY A 491 1.24 27.40 15.16
CA GLY A 491 2.47 27.97 15.74
C GLY A 491 2.37 28.21 17.25
N ARG A 492 1.21 28.66 17.75
CA ARG A 492 0.90 28.71 19.20
C ARG A 492 0.90 27.32 19.82
N CYS A 493 0.33 26.35 19.10
CA CYS A 493 0.38 24.97 19.52
C CYS A 493 1.83 24.48 19.63
N PHE A 494 2.68 24.70 18.63
CA PHE A 494 4.09 24.29 18.67
C PHE A 494 4.84 24.91 19.85
N ASP A 495 4.61 26.19 20.12
CA ASP A 495 5.20 26.91 21.26
C ASP A 495 4.69 26.43 22.62
N GLY A 496 3.41 26.07 22.70
CA GLY A 496 2.76 25.66 23.94
C GLY A 496 2.14 26.81 24.74
N THR A 497 2.02 28.00 24.15
CA THR A 497 1.48 29.21 24.79
C THR A 497 0.53 29.99 23.86
N SER A 498 -0.29 30.89 24.41
CA SER A 498 -1.15 31.78 23.61
C SER A 498 -0.45 33.05 23.12
N ASP A 499 0.58 33.49 23.83
CA ASP A 499 1.28 34.75 23.54
C ASP A 499 2.52 34.52 22.66
N GLY A 500 2.99 33.28 22.55
CA GLY A 500 4.12 32.88 21.73
C GLY A 500 3.72 32.25 20.39
N PHE A 501 4.71 32.12 19.51
CA PHE A 501 4.61 31.46 18.22
C PHE A 501 5.93 30.77 17.92
N SER A 502 5.89 29.49 17.57
CA SER A 502 7.07 28.71 17.22
C SER A 502 6.84 27.90 15.96
N ARG A 503 7.90 27.74 15.16
CA ARG A 503 7.94 26.76 14.06
C ARG A 503 8.58 25.44 14.47
N GLU A 504 9.10 25.38 15.69
CA GLU A 504 9.76 24.21 16.29
C GLU A 504 8.90 23.67 17.44
N MET A 505 8.80 22.34 17.53
CA MET A 505 7.92 21.68 18.50
C MET A 505 8.53 21.68 19.90
N LYS A 506 7.86 22.33 20.86
CA LYS A 506 8.12 22.18 22.30
C LYS A 506 7.14 21.16 22.87
N SER A 507 7.59 19.93 23.05
CA SER A 507 6.72 18.78 23.31
C SER A 507 6.26 18.63 24.77
N ASP A 508 6.95 19.29 25.71
CA ASP A 508 6.69 19.26 27.14
C ASP A 508 5.81 20.43 27.63
N VAL A 509 5.77 21.54 26.88
CA VAL A 509 4.97 22.72 27.21
C VAL A 509 3.56 22.67 26.60
N GLY A 510 2.55 22.92 27.42
CA GLY A 510 1.18 23.14 26.96
C GLY A 510 0.53 21.90 26.32
N THR A 511 0.91 20.70 26.77
CA THR A 511 0.36 19.43 26.28
C THR A 511 -0.97 19.11 26.96
N ALA A 512 -1.99 18.77 26.18
CA ALA A 512 -3.32 18.39 26.67
C ALA A 512 -3.39 16.92 27.10
N LEU A 513 -2.81 16.04 26.28
CA LEU A 513 -2.91 14.59 26.41
C LEU A 513 -1.53 13.94 26.22
N THR A 514 -1.28 12.89 26.99
CA THR A 514 -0.11 12.03 26.82
C THR A 514 -0.58 10.61 26.65
N PHE A 515 -0.10 9.96 25.60
CA PHE A 515 -0.23 8.53 25.43
C PHE A 515 1.16 7.89 25.45
N SER A 516 1.20 6.59 25.75
CA SER A 516 2.41 5.77 25.70
C SER A 516 2.14 4.58 24.79
N CYS A 517 3.05 4.35 23.85
CA CYS A 517 2.99 3.24 22.90
C CYS A 517 4.01 2.19 23.33
N GLN A 518 3.67 0.90 23.22
CA GLN A 518 4.64 -0.16 23.47
C GLN A 518 5.58 -0.32 22.27
N GLU A 519 6.86 -0.02 22.47
CA GLU A 519 7.93 -0.41 21.55
C GLU A 519 8.50 -1.77 21.99
N LYS A 520 8.61 -2.74 21.07
CA LYS A 520 9.25 -4.03 21.33
C LYS A 520 10.76 -3.92 21.04
N PRO A 521 11.64 -4.38 21.95
CA PRO A 521 13.09 -4.32 21.71
C PRO A 521 13.54 -5.30 20.62
N ALA A 522 14.38 -4.83 19.71
CA ALA A 522 14.93 -5.57 18.57
C ALA A 522 16.22 -6.32 18.95
N THR A 523 16.16 -7.65 19.08
CA THR A 523 17.36 -8.48 19.37
C THR A 523 17.50 -9.75 18.51
N ARG A 524 16.98 -9.79 17.28
CA ARG A 524 17.27 -10.91 16.35
C ARG A 524 17.48 -10.45 14.90
N GLN A 525 18.46 -11.07 14.23
CA GLN A 525 18.70 -10.91 12.79
C GLN A 525 17.47 -11.34 11.98
N SER A 526 17.22 -10.59 10.92
CA SER A 526 16.07 -10.78 10.05
C SER A 526 16.09 -12.11 9.30
N LEU A 527 14.91 -12.69 9.03
CA LEU A 527 14.76 -13.83 8.14
C LEU A 527 15.26 -13.50 6.71
N PHE A 528 15.08 -12.26 6.28
CA PHE A 528 15.49 -11.77 4.96
C PHE A 528 17.01 -11.72 4.78
N GLN A 529 17.77 -11.22 5.77
CA GLN A 529 19.23 -11.28 5.72
C GLN A 529 19.75 -12.72 5.71
N ARG A 530 19.08 -13.64 6.41
CA ARG A 530 19.45 -15.06 6.41
C ARG A 530 19.15 -15.73 5.06
N LEU A 531 18.02 -15.39 4.43
CA LEU A 531 17.64 -15.87 3.09
C LEU A 531 18.59 -15.38 1.99
N LEU A 532 19.17 -14.18 2.14
CA LEU A 532 20.15 -13.64 1.19
C LEU A 532 21.56 -14.20 1.36
N SER A 533 21.96 -14.60 2.58
CA SER A 533 23.31 -15.10 2.86
C SER A 533 23.45 -16.63 2.80
N SER A 534 22.41 -17.37 3.20
CA SER A 534 22.35 -18.84 3.09
C SER A 534 20.90 -19.29 2.80
N PRO A 535 20.48 -19.28 1.53
CA PRO A 535 19.10 -19.57 1.14
C PRO A 535 18.66 -21.00 1.51
N ALA A 536 19.55 -21.99 1.32
CA ALA A 536 19.26 -23.39 1.57
C ALA A 536 19.01 -23.70 3.06
N ASP A 537 19.82 -23.11 3.95
CA ASP A 537 19.68 -23.32 5.39
C ASP A 537 18.42 -22.63 5.93
N ALA A 538 18.15 -21.40 5.48
CA ALA A 538 16.96 -20.65 5.88
C ALA A 538 15.65 -21.34 5.43
N LEU A 539 15.60 -21.87 4.20
CA LEU A 539 14.44 -22.61 3.70
C LEU A 539 14.24 -23.96 4.42
N THR A 540 15.34 -24.62 4.84
CA THR A 540 15.28 -25.87 5.60
C THR A 540 14.76 -25.63 7.03
N GLU A 541 15.14 -24.51 7.65
CA GLU A 541 14.65 -24.10 8.96
C GLU A 541 13.16 -23.70 8.94
N ILE A 542 12.72 -22.95 7.91
CA ILE A 542 11.30 -22.62 7.69
C ILE A 542 10.45 -23.89 7.50
N ARG A 543 10.92 -24.84 6.68
CA ARG A 543 10.25 -26.14 6.51
C ARG A 543 10.17 -26.93 7.82
N ARG A 544 11.18 -26.81 8.69
CA ARG A 544 11.22 -27.49 9.99
C ARG A 544 10.25 -26.85 10.99
N GLU A 545 10.16 -25.53 11.05
CA GLU A 545 9.22 -24.80 11.91
C GLU A 545 7.76 -25.02 11.49
N MET A 546 7.48 -25.04 10.18
CA MET A 546 6.14 -25.33 9.64
C MET A 546 5.69 -26.77 9.97
N ARG A 547 6.59 -27.77 9.87
CA ARG A 547 6.32 -29.15 10.29
C ARG A 547 6.13 -29.29 11.81
N GLY A 548 6.79 -28.46 12.61
CA GLY A 548 6.60 -28.41 14.07
C GLY A 548 5.21 -27.89 14.47
N ASN A 549 4.67 -26.93 13.73
CA ASN A 549 3.31 -26.40 13.96
C ASN A 549 2.19 -27.34 13.49
N GLU A 550 2.47 -28.27 12.56
CA GLU A 550 1.52 -29.32 12.18
C GLU A 550 1.33 -30.38 13.28
N GLN A 551 2.37 -30.66 14.09
CA GLN A 551 2.28 -31.63 15.20
C GLN A 551 1.50 -31.12 16.43
N LEU A 552 1.26 -29.81 16.54
CA LEU A 552 0.47 -29.19 17.61
C LEU A 552 -1.02 -29.02 17.26
N ARG A 553 -1.44 -29.32 16.03
CA ARG A 553 -2.86 -29.42 15.68
C ARG A 553 -3.36 -30.83 16.00
N ALA A 554 -3.97 -30.98 17.17
CA ALA A 554 -4.83 -32.13 17.46
C ALA A 554 -5.87 -32.29 16.33
N PRO A 555 -6.22 -33.53 15.93
CA PRO A 555 -7.14 -33.75 14.82
C PRO A 555 -8.47 -33.08 15.14
N ALA A 556 -8.96 -32.26 14.20
CA ALA A 556 -10.25 -31.61 14.29
C ALA A 556 -11.34 -32.68 14.47
N GLN A 557 -11.93 -32.73 15.67
CA GLN A 557 -13.08 -33.57 15.94
C GLN A 557 -14.27 -33.00 15.18
N VAL A 558 -14.71 -33.71 14.14
CA VAL A 558 -15.93 -33.40 13.40
C VAL A 558 -17.12 -33.70 14.33
N VAL A 559 -17.77 -32.65 14.83
CA VAL A 559 -19.05 -32.78 15.53
C VAL A 559 -20.16 -32.71 14.48
N ALA A 560 -20.87 -33.82 14.29
CA ALA A 560 -22.01 -33.89 13.39
C ALA A 560 -23.21 -33.08 13.94
N TYR A 561 -23.82 -32.26 13.09
CA TYR A 561 -25.09 -31.57 13.35
C TYR A 561 -26.24 -32.60 13.31
N PRO A 562 -27.03 -32.80 14.39
CA PRO A 562 -28.20 -33.66 14.30
C PRO A 562 -29.38 -32.87 13.73
N ALA A 563 -29.75 -33.21 12.50
CA ALA A 563 -31.04 -32.81 11.92
C ALA A 563 -32.11 -33.81 12.38
N GLY A 564 -33.08 -33.32 13.15
CA GLY A 564 -34.41 -33.92 13.25
C GLY A 564 -34.77 -34.51 14.61
N LEU A 565 -35.65 -33.80 15.34
CA LEU A 565 -36.77 -34.43 16.04
C LEU A 565 -37.90 -33.40 16.16
N ARG A 566 -38.99 -33.71 15.43
CA ARG A 566 -40.33 -33.15 15.58
C ARG A 566 -40.92 -33.55 16.95
N THR A 567 -42.01 -32.87 17.30
CA THR A 567 -43.01 -33.15 18.35
C THR A 567 -42.65 -32.60 19.75
N GLY A 568 -43.53 -31.95 20.50
CA GLY A 568 -44.94 -31.61 20.31
C GLY A 568 -45.39 -30.63 21.40
N PHE A 569 -46.49 -29.93 21.12
CA PHE A 569 -47.27 -29.21 22.12
C PHE A 569 -47.96 -30.21 23.06
N SER A 570 -47.84 -30.03 24.38
CA SER A 570 -48.97 -30.19 25.32
C SER A 570 -48.69 -29.53 26.67
N SER A 571 -49.55 -28.56 27.01
CA SER A 571 -50.13 -28.27 28.33
C SER A 571 -49.27 -28.43 29.60
N GLN A 572 -48.96 -27.31 30.25
CA GLN A 572 -49.73 -26.81 31.40
C GLN A 572 -49.57 -25.30 31.52
#